data_AF-A0AAW2FIK6-F1
#
_entry.id   AF-A0AAW2FIK6-F1
#
_cell.length_a   1.000
_cell.length_b   1.000
_cell.length_c   1.000
_cell.angle_alpha   90.00
_cell.angle_beta   90.00
_cell.angle_gamma   90.00
#
_symmetry.space_group_name_H-M   'P 1'
#
loop_
_entity.id
_entity.type
_entity.pdbx_description
1 polymer ?
#
loop_
_entity_poly.entity_id
_entity_poly.type
_entity_poly.pdbx_seq_one_letter_code
_entity_poly.pdbx_strand_id
1 'polypeptide(L)'
;MDSTRHYKNPYEDYSTSTGCNIIKTDTNTIHDAFKSSLTSEVNKYIKILKENEKKWLNDDYSVYTGQAGIAWTLYYYGKYYNDHEYINMATEILQKCVTKFKSKHNITFLTGVTGSLALSAVVLQQNKEKVEQLILK
;
A
#
# COMPACT_ATOMS: atom_id res chain seq x y z
N MET A 1 -27.16 9.01 -17.17
CA MET A 1 -26.02 8.88 -16.24
C MET A 1 -25.81 10.22 -15.56
N ASP A 2 -25.51 10.21 -14.28
CA ASP A 2 -25.30 11.43 -13.49
C ASP A 2 -23.98 12.10 -13.89
N SER A 3 -24.05 13.27 -14.53
CA SER A 3 -22.88 14.01 -15.02
C SER A 3 -22.24 14.91 -13.97
N THR A 4 -22.66 14.82 -12.71
CA THR A 4 -22.16 15.68 -11.62
C THR A 4 -21.04 15.06 -10.79
N ARG A 5 -20.83 13.73 -10.93
CA ARG A 5 -19.84 12.97 -10.15
C ARG A 5 -18.56 12.65 -10.92
N HIS A 6 -18.25 13.40 -11.97
CA HIS A 6 -17.01 13.27 -12.73
C HIS A 6 -16.51 14.63 -13.23
N TYR A 7 -15.20 14.74 -13.43
CA TYR A 7 -14.63 15.84 -14.20
C TYR A 7 -14.76 15.53 -15.71
N LYS A 8 -14.77 16.56 -16.56
CA LYS A 8 -14.64 16.35 -18.01
C LYS A 8 -13.23 15.85 -18.30
N ASN A 9 -13.10 14.67 -18.91
CA ASN A 9 -11.80 14.11 -19.28
C ASN A 9 -11.10 15.04 -20.29
N PRO A 10 -9.95 15.66 -19.94
CA PRO A 10 -9.23 16.54 -20.86
C PRO A 10 -8.31 15.77 -21.82
N TYR A 11 -8.12 14.46 -21.60
CA TYR A 11 -7.19 13.65 -22.37
C TYR A 11 -7.87 13.10 -23.63
N GLU A 12 -7.10 13.09 -24.72
CA GLU A 12 -7.50 12.45 -25.97
C GLU A 12 -7.55 10.93 -25.81
N ASP A 13 -8.32 10.26 -26.68
CA ASP A 13 -8.33 8.81 -26.75
C ASP A 13 -6.96 8.27 -27.19
N TYR A 14 -6.72 6.99 -26.85
CA TYR A 14 -5.46 6.34 -27.14
C TYR A 14 -5.19 6.23 -28.65
N SER A 15 -3.95 6.56 -29.02
CA SER A 15 -3.32 6.20 -30.28
C SER A 15 -1.83 5.94 -30.05
N THR A 16 -1.15 5.30 -31.00
CA THR A 16 0.29 5.04 -30.88
C THR A 16 1.09 6.34 -30.73
N SER A 17 0.65 7.44 -31.34
CA SER A 17 1.31 8.74 -31.23
C SER A 17 1.07 9.39 -29.86
N THR A 18 -0.14 9.32 -29.29
CA THR A 18 -0.43 9.89 -27.96
C THR A 18 0.18 9.06 -26.83
N GLY A 19 0.35 7.75 -27.02
CA GLY A 19 0.90 6.83 -26.02
C GLY A 19 2.42 6.67 -26.01
N CYS A 20 3.15 7.19 -27.02
CA CYS A 20 4.58 6.86 -27.23
C CYS A 20 5.50 7.22 -26.06
N ASN A 21 5.16 8.27 -25.30
CA ASN A 21 5.92 8.72 -24.13
C ASN A 21 5.49 8.03 -22.82
N ILE A 22 4.48 7.17 -22.85
CA ILE A 22 3.90 6.48 -21.69
C ILE A 22 4.19 4.97 -21.77
N ILE A 23 4.05 4.37 -22.95
CA ILE A 23 4.19 2.93 -23.19
C ILE A 23 5.21 2.69 -24.31
N LYS A 24 6.18 1.81 -24.06
CA LYS A 24 7.06 1.22 -25.06
C LYS A 24 6.29 0.11 -25.77
N THR A 25 5.85 0.36 -27.01
CA THR A 25 4.92 -0.52 -27.75
C THR A 25 5.58 -1.82 -28.19
N ASP A 26 6.90 -1.80 -28.38
CA ASP A 26 7.73 -2.96 -28.73
C ASP A 26 7.85 -3.97 -27.58
N THR A 27 8.03 -3.47 -26.35
CA THR A 27 8.22 -4.32 -25.16
C THR A 27 6.97 -4.47 -24.29
N ASN A 28 5.88 -3.75 -24.59
CA ASN A 28 4.69 -3.64 -23.73
C ASN A 28 5.05 -3.25 -22.28
N THR A 29 6.01 -2.32 -22.11
CA THR A 29 6.43 -1.81 -20.80
C THR A 29 6.20 -0.31 -20.69
N ILE A 30 6.30 0.22 -19.48
CA ILE A 30 6.21 1.66 -19.23
C ILE A 30 7.45 2.36 -19.81
N HIS A 31 7.24 3.48 -20.51
CA HIS A 31 8.31 4.34 -21.00
C HIS A 31 9.13 4.93 -19.84
N ASP A 32 10.47 4.97 -19.97
CA ASP A 32 11.35 5.27 -18.83
C ASP A 32 11.15 6.69 -18.28
N ALA A 33 10.89 7.66 -19.15
CA ALA A 33 10.57 9.03 -18.73
C ALA A 33 9.30 9.05 -17.84
N PHE A 34 8.25 8.33 -18.25
CA PHE A 34 7.02 8.26 -17.47
C PHE A 34 7.21 7.47 -16.18
N LYS A 35 7.95 6.36 -16.22
CA LYS A 35 8.33 5.60 -15.01
C LYS A 35 9.09 6.48 -14.01
N SER A 36 9.97 7.35 -14.48
CA SER A 36 10.72 8.28 -13.63
C SER A 36 9.80 9.33 -13.00
N SER A 37 8.88 9.91 -13.78
CA SER A 37 7.86 10.82 -13.25
C SER A 37 6.96 10.15 -12.21
N LEU A 38 6.48 8.93 -12.48
CA LEU A 38 5.69 8.14 -11.52
C LEU A 38 6.48 7.89 -10.23
N THR A 39 7.74 7.48 -10.35
CA THR A 39 8.62 7.22 -9.20
C THR A 39 8.78 8.48 -8.34
N SER A 40 9.02 9.63 -8.97
CA SER A 40 9.13 10.91 -8.28
C SER A 40 7.87 11.27 -7.48
N GLU A 41 6.69 11.12 -8.09
CA GLU A 41 5.42 11.39 -7.40
C GLU A 41 5.14 10.37 -6.29
N VAL A 42 5.41 9.09 -6.49
CA VAL A 42 5.27 8.05 -5.45
C VAL A 42 6.14 8.39 -4.23
N ASN A 43 7.41 8.76 -4.43
CA ASN A 43 8.32 9.15 -3.35
C ASN A 43 7.80 10.37 -2.59
N LYS A 44 7.29 11.37 -3.31
CA LYS A 44 6.68 12.57 -2.73
C LYS A 44 5.47 12.22 -1.87
N TYR A 45 4.54 11.39 -2.36
CA TYR A 45 3.34 11.02 -1.60
C TYR A 45 3.64 10.13 -0.40
N ILE A 46 4.63 9.24 -0.48
CA ILE A 46 5.09 8.45 0.66
C ILE A 46 5.70 9.33 1.75
N LYS A 47 6.49 10.34 1.36
CA LYS A 47 7.01 11.34 2.31
C LYS A 47 5.87 12.10 3.00
N ILE A 48 4.88 12.57 2.24
CA ILE A 48 3.69 13.24 2.80
C ILE A 48 2.95 12.33 3.77
N LEU A 49 2.76 11.05 3.40
CA LEU A 49 2.11 10.06 4.26
C LEU A 49 2.84 9.91 5.59
N LYS A 50 4.18 9.79 5.56
CA LYS A 50 5.03 9.66 6.76
C LYS A 50 4.97 10.92 7.63
N GLU A 51 5.10 12.10 7.05
CA GLU A 51 5.05 13.39 7.78
C GLU A 51 3.69 13.65 8.45
N ASN A 52 2.63 13.00 7.95
CA ASN A 52 1.26 13.14 8.46
C ASN A 52 0.83 11.95 9.34
N GLU A 53 1.77 11.23 9.96
CA GLU A 53 1.50 10.05 10.81
C GLU A 53 0.33 10.25 11.78
N LYS A 54 0.30 11.38 12.48
CA LYS A 54 -0.74 11.71 13.46
C LYS A 54 -2.17 11.75 12.89
N LYS A 55 -2.33 11.89 11.56
CA LYS A 55 -3.65 11.93 10.91
C LYS A 55 -4.22 10.54 10.62
N TRP A 56 -3.37 9.55 10.35
CA TRP A 56 -3.81 8.19 10.04
C TRP A 56 -3.59 7.21 11.20
N LEU A 57 -2.78 7.57 12.20
CA LEU A 57 -2.61 6.80 13.42
C LEU A 57 -3.84 6.94 14.32
N ASN A 58 -4.79 6.03 14.16
CA ASN A 58 -6.06 5.98 14.90
C ASN A 58 -6.32 4.55 15.46
N ASP A 59 -7.48 4.28 16.06
CA ASP A 59 -7.84 2.93 16.54
C ASP A 59 -8.56 2.05 15.50
N ASP A 60 -8.50 2.42 14.21
CA ASP A 60 -8.90 1.56 13.11
C ASP A 60 -7.71 0.70 12.67
N TYR A 61 -7.85 -0.62 12.83
CA TYR A 61 -6.84 -1.61 12.50
C TYR A 61 -7.17 -2.39 11.20
N SER A 62 -8.25 -1.99 10.49
CA SER A 62 -8.68 -2.61 9.24
C SER A 62 -7.74 -2.29 8.07
N VAL A 63 -7.90 -3.01 6.97
CA VAL A 63 -7.15 -2.74 5.73
C VAL A 63 -7.76 -1.59 4.95
N TYR A 64 -9.09 -1.43 4.99
CA TYR A 64 -9.81 -0.48 4.16
C TYR A 64 -9.49 0.99 4.50
N THR A 65 -9.53 1.33 5.79
CA THR A 65 -9.34 2.71 6.28
C THR A 65 -8.34 2.81 7.43
N GLY A 66 -7.85 1.67 7.91
CA GLY A 66 -7.04 1.58 9.12
C GLY A 66 -5.55 1.37 8.87
N GLN A 67 -4.86 1.18 9.99
CA GLN A 67 -3.42 0.99 10.06
C GLN A 67 -2.90 -0.19 9.22
N ALA A 68 -3.67 -1.27 9.04
CA ALA A 68 -3.20 -2.43 8.27
C ALA A 68 -3.06 -2.10 6.77
N GLY A 69 -3.93 -1.24 6.22
CA GLY A 69 -3.83 -0.78 4.83
C GLY A 69 -2.62 0.13 4.61
N ILE A 70 -2.35 1.02 5.57
CA ILE A 70 -1.13 1.84 5.58
C ILE A 70 0.11 0.95 5.64
N ALA A 71 0.15 0.00 6.56
CA ALA A 71 1.28 -0.91 6.69
C ALA A 71 1.56 -1.69 5.40
N TRP A 72 0.51 -2.18 4.73
CA TRP A 72 0.67 -2.85 3.44
C TRP A 72 1.23 -1.93 2.35
N THR A 73 0.78 -0.68 2.31
CA THR A 73 1.30 0.34 1.38
C THR A 73 2.80 0.59 1.61
N LEU A 74 3.21 0.75 2.87
CA LEU A 74 4.61 0.96 3.24
C LEU A 74 5.47 -0.28 2.94
N TYR A 75 4.96 -1.49 3.21
CA TYR A 75 5.65 -2.73 2.87
C TYR A 75 5.87 -2.89 1.37
N TYR A 76 4.82 -2.64 0.57
CA TYR A 76 4.91 -2.75 -0.90
C TYR A 76 5.90 -1.71 -1.47
N TYR A 77 5.85 -0.47 -0.98
CA TYR A 77 6.83 0.56 -1.31
C TYR A 77 8.26 0.10 -0.96
N GLY A 78 8.48 -0.33 0.28
CA GLY A 78 9.78 -0.76 0.76
C GLY A 78 10.33 -1.96 -0.01
N LYS A 79 9.48 -2.92 -0.39
CA LYS A 79 9.87 -4.04 -1.26
C LYS A 79 10.24 -3.60 -2.67
N TYR A 80 9.45 -2.72 -3.28
CA TYR A 80 9.67 -2.27 -4.65
C TYR A 80 10.94 -1.41 -4.78
N TYR A 81 11.21 -0.54 -3.80
CA TYR A 81 12.39 0.35 -3.80
C TYR A 81 13.56 -0.18 -2.96
N ASN A 82 13.45 -1.39 -2.42
CA ASN A 82 14.44 -2.00 -1.54
C ASN A 82 14.82 -1.12 -0.32
N ASP A 83 13.81 -0.52 0.30
CA ASP A 83 13.94 0.35 1.47
C ASP A 83 13.49 -0.39 2.75
N HIS A 84 14.48 -0.81 3.54
CA HIS A 84 14.27 -1.57 4.77
C HIS A 84 13.60 -0.77 5.88
N GLU A 85 13.68 0.57 5.87
CA GLU A 85 13.03 1.41 6.88
C GLU A 85 11.51 1.23 6.82
N TYR A 86 10.94 1.31 5.61
CA TYR A 86 9.51 1.14 5.41
C TYR A 86 9.04 -0.31 5.63
N ILE A 87 9.87 -1.31 5.32
CA ILE A 87 9.57 -2.72 5.63
C ILE A 87 9.47 -2.93 7.14
N ASN A 88 10.40 -2.35 7.92
CA ASN A 88 10.38 -2.45 9.37
C ASN A 88 9.18 -1.72 9.98
N MET A 89 8.91 -0.49 9.52
CA MET A 89 7.74 0.28 9.96
C MET A 89 6.44 -0.47 9.68
N ALA A 90 6.27 -1.05 8.49
CA ALA A 90 5.11 -1.87 8.17
C ALA A 90 4.97 -3.09 9.09
N THR A 91 6.09 -3.75 9.40
CA THR A 91 6.13 -4.91 10.30
C THR A 91 5.63 -4.55 11.70
N GLU A 92 6.10 -3.43 12.26
CA GLU A 92 5.70 -2.95 13.59
C GLU A 92 4.21 -2.58 13.65
N ILE A 93 3.71 -1.90 12.62
CA ILE A 93 2.28 -1.54 12.53
C ILE A 93 1.42 -2.81 12.46
N LEU A 94 1.80 -3.80 11.65
CA LEU A 94 1.05 -5.05 11.51
C LEU A 94 0.99 -5.87 12.80
N GLN A 95 2.10 -5.95 13.54
CA GLN A 95 2.12 -6.59 14.88
C GLN A 95 1.14 -5.92 15.84
N LYS A 96 1.08 -4.58 15.82
CA LYS A 96 0.09 -3.83 16.60
C LYS A 96 -1.34 -4.08 16.13
N CYS A 97 -1.58 -4.20 14.82
CA CYS A 97 -2.90 -4.49 14.29
C CYS A 97 -3.42 -5.84 14.77
N VAL A 98 -2.61 -6.90 14.69
CA VAL A 98 -3.02 -8.25 15.12
C VAL A 98 -3.32 -8.31 16.61
N THR A 99 -2.55 -7.61 17.43
CA THR A 99 -2.74 -7.63 18.89
C THR A 99 -3.91 -6.77 19.36
N LYS A 100 -4.24 -5.68 18.66
CA LYS A 100 -5.27 -4.72 19.07
C LYS A 100 -6.61 -4.85 18.37
N PHE A 101 -6.71 -5.62 17.28
CA PHE A 101 -7.98 -5.81 16.59
C PHE A 101 -8.95 -6.67 17.43
N LYS A 102 -9.88 -6.03 18.14
CA LYS A 102 -10.78 -6.70 19.09
C LYS A 102 -12.03 -7.34 18.48
N SER A 103 -12.39 -7.00 17.24
CA SER A 103 -13.66 -7.47 16.65
C SER A 103 -13.53 -8.88 16.07
N LYS A 104 -14.21 -9.84 16.72
CA LYS A 104 -14.34 -11.24 16.26
C LYS A 104 -15.47 -11.45 15.24
N HIS A 105 -16.33 -10.44 15.03
CA HIS A 105 -17.53 -10.57 14.19
C HIS A 105 -17.31 -10.16 12.73
N ASN A 106 -16.27 -9.37 12.45
CA ASN A 106 -15.92 -8.95 11.09
C ASN A 106 -14.73 -9.79 10.60
N ILE A 107 -15.00 -10.77 9.73
CA ILE A 107 -14.02 -11.78 9.26
C ILE A 107 -13.54 -11.53 7.81
N THR A 108 -13.80 -10.37 7.25
CA THR A 108 -13.39 -10.04 5.87
C THR A 108 -11.98 -9.46 5.81
N PHE A 109 -11.34 -9.51 4.65
CA PHE A 109 -10.02 -8.94 4.45
C PHE A 109 -10.00 -7.40 4.62
N LEU A 110 -10.97 -6.69 4.05
CA LEU A 110 -10.91 -5.22 4.02
C LEU A 110 -11.27 -4.58 5.37
N THR A 111 -12.39 -4.99 5.98
CA THR A 111 -12.95 -4.32 7.16
C THR A 111 -12.89 -5.18 8.43
N GLY A 112 -12.37 -6.40 8.32
CA GLY A 112 -12.33 -7.39 9.39
C GLY A 112 -10.92 -7.77 9.83
N VAL A 113 -10.86 -8.62 10.86
CA VAL A 113 -9.59 -9.06 11.47
C VAL A 113 -8.71 -9.88 10.50
N THR A 114 -9.35 -10.56 9.55
CA THR A 114 -8.68 -11.44 8.57
C THR A 114 -7.66 -10.69 7.73
N GLY A 115 -7.90 -9.42 7.41
CA GLY A 115 -6.94 -8.61 6.65
C GLY A 115 -5.62 -8.42 7.40
N SER A 116 -5.71 -7.94 8.63
CA SER A 116 -4.55 -7.71 9.49
C SER A 116 -3.79 -9.01 9.75
N LEU A 117 -4.50 -10.13 9.98
CA LEU A 117 -3.89 -11.45 10.16
C LEU A 117 -3.18 -11.94 8.90
N ALA A 118 -3.85 -11.92 7.73
CA ALA A 118 -3.30 -12.40 6.48
C ALA A 118 -2.06 -11.58 6.04
N LEU A 119 -2.15 -10.26 6.13
CA LEU A 119 -1.02 -9.37 5.82
C LEU A 119 0.15 -9.61 6.77
N SER A 120 -0.13 -9.75 8.07
CA SER A 120 0.92 -10.05 9.05
C SER A 120 1.58 -11.40 8.78
N ALA A 121 0.82 -12.43 8.43
CA ALA A 121 1.36 -13.74 8.08
C ALA A 121 2.34 -13.63 6.90
N VAL A 122 1.96 -12.94 5.81
CA VAL A 122 2.82 -12.76 4.62
C VAL A 122 4.08 -11.95 4.94
N VAL A 123 3.93 -10.83 5.65
CA VAL A 123 5.04 -9.92 5.95
C VAL A 123 6.01 -10.52 6.95
N LEU A 124 5.50 -11.14 8.02
CA LEU A 124 6.32 -11.71 9.08
C LEU A 124 6.97 -13.03 8.66
N GLN A 125 6.32 -13.88 7.86
CA GLN A 125 6.92 -15.12 7.37
C GLN A 125 8.23 -14.90 6.61
N GLN A 126 8.36 -13.75 5.92
CA GLN A 126 9.59 -13.37 5.25
C GLN A 126 10.72 -12.91 6.19
N ASN A 127 10.45 -12.86 7.49
CA ASN A 127 11.32 -12.38 8.55
C ASN A 127 11.38 -13.43 9.69
N LYS A 128 11.86 -14.64 9.33
CA LYS A 128 11.74 -15.89 10.13
C LYS A 128 12.07 -15.76 11.62
N GLU A 129 13.05 -14.94 12.00
CA GLU A 129 13.47 -14.74 13.39
C GLU A 129 12.38 -14.07 14.28
N LYS A 130 11.49 -13.25 13.69
CA LYS A 130 10.41 -12.56 14.43
C LYS A 130 9.12 -13.38 14.56
N VAL A 131 8.91 -14.40 13.72
CA VAL A 131 7.68 -15.21 13.70
C VAL A 131 7.59 -16.12 14.93
N GLU A 132 8.71 -16.71 15.33
CA GLU A 132 8.77 -17.66 16.46
C GLU A 132 8.35 -17.00 17.78
N GLN A 133 8.60 -15.71 17.96
CA GLN A 133 8.26 -14.97 19.18
C GLN A 133 6.76 -14.59 19.28
N LEU A 134 6.01 -14.62 18.17
CA LEU A 134 4.59 -14.24 18.12
C LEU A 134 3.63 -15.42 18.27
N ILE A 135 4.07 -16.63 17.91
CA ILE A 135 3.25 -17.85 18.00
C ILE A 135 3.29 -18.43 19.43
N LEU A 136 4.30 -18.08 20.24
CA LEU A 136 4.53 -18.61 21.58
C LEU A 136 3.99 -17.71 22.72
N LYS A 137 3.16 -16.71 22.41
CA LYS A 137 2.44 -15.86 23.38
C LYS A 137 0.94 -16.02 23.23
#